data_AF-A0A942JG56-F1
#
_entry.id   AF-A0A942JG56-F1
#
_cell.length_a   1.000
_cell.length_b   1.000
_cell.length_c   1.000
_cell.angle_alpha   90.00
_cell.angle_beta   90.00
_cell.angle_gamma   90.00
#
_symmetry.space_group_name_H-M   'P 1'
#
loop_
_entity.id
_entity.type
_entity.pdbx_description
1 polymer ?
#
loop_
_entity_poly.entity_id
_entity_poly.type
_entity_poly.pdbx_seq_one_letter_code
_entity_poly.pdbx_strand_id
1 'polypeptide(L)'
;AYDAPGRTLFEAMQANIGYKGITAPPTTLMRYITEDVPMSLVPIASIGNHLGVPTPMIDSMIHLASVIHETDYWAEGRTVDTMGLAELSVKQIRQLVLEGKLDA
;
A
#
# COMPACT_ATOMS: atom_id res chain seq x y z
N ALA A 1 0.82 1.44 -20.52
CA ALA A 1 -0.22 2.19 -21.25
C ALA A 1 -1.58 1.75 -20.71
N TYR A 2 -2.54 2.67 -20.60
CA TYR A 2 -3.93 2.28 -20.34
C TYR A 2 -4.44 1.42 -21.51
N ASP A 3 -5.41 0.54 -21.26
CA ASP A 3 -6.06 -0.33 -22.26
C ASP A 3 -5.19 -1.48 -22.83
N ALA A 4 -4.28 -2.04 -22.03
CA ALA A 4 -3.56 -3.25 -22.42
C ALA A 4 -4.53 -4.46 -22.48
N PRO A 5 -4.57 -5.23 -23.58
CA PRO A 5 -5.54 -6.31 -23.76
C PRO A 5 -5.16 -7.54 -22.93
N GLY A 6 -6.16 -8.27 -22.44
CA GLY A 6 -5.95 -9.51 -21.70
C GLY A 6 -7.18 -9.86 -20.86
N ARG A 7 -7.43 -11.15 -20.65
CA ARG A 7 -8.51 -11.64 -19.77
C ARG A 7 -8.05 -11.77 -18.32
N THR A 8 -6.74 -11.82 -18.11
CA THR A 8 -6.10 -11.92 -16.80
C THR A 8 -5.11 -10.79 -16.59
N LEU A 9 -4.78 -10.49 -15.33
CA LEU A 9 -3.73 -9.52 -14.99
C LEU A 9 -2.39 -9.88 -15.66
N PHE A 10 -2.04 -11.17 -15.67
CA PHE A 10 -0.81 -11.65 -16.32
C PHE A 10 -0.79 -11.34 -17.81
N GLU A 11 -1.87 -11.66 -18.54
CA GLU A 11 -1.97 -11.37 -19.98
C GLU A 11 -1.88 -9.87 -20.26
N ALA A 12 -2.63 -9.05 -19.50
CA ALA A 12 -2.64 -7.61 -19.66
C ALA A 12 -1.26 -6.98 -19.36
N MET A 13 -0.55 -7.45 -18.34
CA MET A 13 0.81 -7.00 -18.03
C MET A 13 1.79 -7.35 -19.15
N GLN A 14 1.75 -8.57 -19.68
CA GLN A 14 2.63 -9.01 -20.77
C GLN A 14 2.34 -8.28 -22.09
N ALA A 15 1.08 -7.97 -22.37
CA ALA A 15 0.67 -7.26 -23.58
C ALA A 15 1.01 -5.76 -23.55
N ASN A 16 1.31 -5.18 -22.38
CA ASN A 16 1.62 -3.77 -22.25
C ASN A 16 3.03 -3.44 -22.79
N ILE A 17 3.10 -2.97 -24.03
CA ILE A 17 4.34 -2.57 -24.72
C ILE A 17 5.18 -1.59 -23.89
N GLY A 18 4.56 -0.76 -23.05
CA GLY A 18 5.25 0.20 -22.19
C GLY A 18 6.13 -0.44 -21.10
N TYR A 19 5.96 -1.73 -20.80
CA TYR A 19 6.83 -2.46 -19.87
C TYR A 19 8.04 -3.10 -20.55
N LYS A 20 8.10 -3.10 -21.88
CA LYS A 20 9.21 -3.71 -22.62
C LYS A 20 10.53 -3.03 -22.27
N GLY A 21 11.49 -3.81 -21.77
CA GLY A 21 12.83 -3.32 -21.41
C GLY A 21 12.95 -2.75 -19.99
N ILE A 22 11.85 -2.65 -19.24
CA ILE A 22 11.91 -2.30 -17.82
C ILE A 22 12.39 -3.53 -17.03
N THR A 23 13.42 -3.36 -16.22
CA THR A 23 14.01 -4.42 -15.38
C THR A 23 13.99 -4.00 -13.91
N ALA A 24 14.05 -4.98 -13.01
CA ALA A 24 14.14 -4.71 -11.59
C ALA A 24 15.54 -4.18 -11.23
N PRO A 25 15.64 -3.23 -10.28
CA PRO A 25 16.93 -2.83 -9.73
C PRO A 25 17.71 -4.03 -9.17
N PRO A 26 19.05 -4.01 -9.22
CA PRO A 26 19.90 -5.14 -8.79
C PRO A 26 20.05 -5.24 -7.26
N THR A 27 19.41 -4.35 -6.50
CA THR A 27 19.49 -4.25 -5.04
C THR A 27 18.10 -4.15 -4.45
N THR A 28 17.92 -4.68 -3.23
CA THR A 28 16.68 -4.56 -2.48
C THR A 28 16.49 -3.16 -1.89
N LEU A 29 17.58 -2.41 -1.69
CA LEU A 29 17.53 -1.01 -1.25
C LEU A 29 17.09 -0.10 -2.39
N MET A 30 15.79 -0.12 -2.68
CA MET A 30 15.15 0.63 -3.75
C MET A 30 13.76 1.11 -3.31
N ARG A 31 13.24 2.13 -4.01
CA ARG A 31 11.94 2.77 -3.69
C ARG A 31 10.75 1.81 -3.71
N TYR A 32 10.80 0.73 -4.49
CA TYR A 32 9.75 -0.30 -4.48
C TYR A 32 9.55 -0.97 -3.11
N ILE A 33 10.54 -0.90 -2.23
CA ILE A 33 10.42 -1.38 -0.85
C ILE A 33 10.44 -0.19 0.11
N THR A 34 11.45 0.67 0.03
CA THR A 34 11.66 1.75 1.01
C THR A 34 10.58 2.83 0.98
N GLU A 35 9.80 2.94 -0.10
CA GLU A 35 8.66 3.85 -0.21
C GLU A 35 7.33 3.10 -0.20
N ASP A 36 7.15 2.12 -1.10
CA ASP A 36 5.84 1.48 -1.26
C ASP A 36 5.40 0.66 -0.04
N VAL A 37 6.32 0.09 0.73
CA VAL A 37 5.95 -0.66 1.95
C VAL A 37 5.45 0.29 3.05
N PRO A 38 6.24 1.27 3.55
CA PRO A 38 5.80 2.15 4.62
C PRO A 38 4.74 3.18 4.20
N MET A 39 4.69 3.57 2.91
CA MET A 39 3.79 4.63 2.43
C MET A 39 2.55 4.11 1.70
N SER A 40 2.51 2.83 1.29
CA SER A 40 1.35 2.22 0.64
C SER A 40 0.84 0.99 1.38
N LEU A 41 1.65 -0.06 1.55
CA LEU A 41 1.17 -1.32 2.13
C LEU A 41 0.77 -1.19 3.59
N VAL A 42 1.62 -0.58 4.42
CA VAL A 42 1.35 -0.35 5.85
C VAL A 42 0.07 0.49 6.08
N PRO A 43 -0.15 1.64 5.40
CA PRO A 43 -1.39 2.38 5.57
C PRO A 43 -2.63 1.61 5.11
N ILE A 44 -2.55 0.83 4.02
CA ILE A 44 -3.68 0.00 3.57
C ILE A 44 -4.02 -1.07 4.62
N ALA A 45 -3.01 -1.79 5.12
CA ALA A 45 -3.20 -2.83 6.12
C ALA A 45 -3.67 -2.26 7.47
N SER A 46 -3.11 -1.12 7.89
CA SER A 46 -3.51 -0.42 9.11
C SER A 46 -4.97 0.04 9.06
N ILE A 47 -5.43 0.59 7.93
CA ILE A 47 -6.85 0.94 7.72
C ILE A 47 -7.71 -0.33 7.71
N GLY A 48 -7.25 -1.40 7.05
CA GLY A 48 -7.94 -2.69 7.06
C GLY A 48 -8.19 -3.19 8.49
N ASN A 49 -7.16 -3.22 9.31
CA ASN A 49 -7.24 -3.62 10.72
C ASN A 49 -8.19 -2.73 11.52
N HIS A 50 -8.10 -1.41 11.36
CA HIS A 50 -8.99 -0.44 12.03
C HIS A 50 -10.47 -0.67 11.69
N LEU A 51 -10.75 -1.07 10.45
CA LEU A 51 -12.11 -1.28 9.96
C LEU A 51 -12.58 -2.74 10.02
N GLY A 52 -11.78 -3.64 10.60
CA GLY A 52 -12.10 -5.07 10.71
C GLY A 52 -12.05 -5.83 9.38
N VAL A 53 -11.30 -5.34 8.39
CA VAL A 53 -11.10 -5.99 7.09
C VAL A 53 -9.71 -6.65 7.05
N PRO A 54 -9.63 -8.00 7.01
CA PRO A 54 -8.34 -8.69 7.04
C PRO A 54 -7.57 -8.52 5.72
N THR A 55 -6.26 -8.25 5.80
CA THR A 55 -5.36 -8.05 4.65
C THR A 55 -4.17 -9.02 4.63
N PRO A 56 -4.39 -10.34 4.76
CA PRO A 56 -3.31 -11.31 5.08
C PRO A 56 -2.18 -11.34 4.04
N MET A 57 -2.49 -11.10 2.77
CA MET A 57 -1.48 -11.04 1.71
C MET A 57 -0.61 -9.78 1.81
N ILE A 58 -1.19 -8.64 2.20
CA ILE A 58 -0.46 -7.39 2.40
C ILE A 58 0.43 -7.52 3.65
N ASP A 59 -0.12 -8.08 4.73
CA ASP A 59 0.62 -8.32 5.98
C ASP A 59 1.85 -9.21 5.74
N SER A 60 1.67 -10.26 4.92
CA SER A 60 2.77 -11.16 4.52
C SER A 60 3.84 -10.42 3.71
N MET A 61 3.45 -9.52 2.81
CA MET A 61 4.39 -8.72 2.03
C MET A 61 5.16 -7.71 2.90
N ILE A 62 4.49 -7.05 3.84
CA ILE A 62 5.14 -6.15 4.82
C ILE A 62 6.14 -6.95 5.65
N HIS A 63 5.75 -8.13 6.14
CA HIS A 63 6.64 -8.99 6.93
C HIS A 63 7.90 -9.39 6.16
N LEU A 64 7.77 -9.84 4.91
CA LEU A 64 8.92 -10.19 4.08
C LEU A 64 9.83 -8.98 3.84
N ALA A 65 9.27 -7.82 3.52
CA ALA A 65 10.05 -6.60 3.35
C ALA A 65 10.81 -6.21 4.63
N SER A 66 10.16 -6.33 5.78
CA SER A 66 10.77 -6.06 7.08
C SER A 66 11.94 -6.99 7.38
N VAL A 67 11.82 -8.29 7.08
CA VAL A 67 12.91 -9.26 7.24
C VAL A 67 14.07 -8.96 6.28
N ILE A 68 13.78 -8.68 5.01
CA ILE A 68 14.80 -8.41 3.98
C ILE A 68 15.63 -7.16 4.32
N HIS A 69 15.00 -6.14 4.91
CA HIS A 69 15.65 -4.88 5.26
C HIS A 69 16.04 -4.77 6.74
N GLU A 70 15.80 -5.79 7.55
CA GLU A 70 15.99 -5.75 9.01
C GLU A 70 15.36 -4.48 9.64
N THR A 71 14.17 -4.11 9.14
CA THR A 71 13.48 -2.84 9.45
C THR A 71 12.05 -3.12 9.85
N ASP A 72 11.58 -2.56 10.97
CA ASP A 72 10.18 -2.67 11.36
C ASP A 72 9.32 -1.66 10.60
N TYR A 73 8.72 -2.11 9.50
CA TYR A 73 7.89 -1.25 8.67
C TYR A 73 6.53 -0.93 9.30
N TRP A 74 6.08 -1.68 10.31
CA TRP A 74 4.90 -1.30 11.08
C TRP A 74 5.19 -0.11 12.00
N ALA A 75 6.41 -0.03 12.53
CA ALA A 75 6.85 1.11 13.33
C ALA A 75 7.18 2.35 12.48
N GLU A 76 7.79 2.17 11.31
CA GLU A 76 8.19 3.29 10.43
C GLU A 76 7.09 3.78 9.47
N GLY A 77 6.14 2.91 9.13
CA GLY A 77 5.10 3.21 8.15
C GLY A 77 3.96 4.07 8.68
N ARG A 78 3.12 4.55 7.76
CA ARG A 78 1.93 5.34 8.11
C ARG A 78 0.82 4.43 8.62
N THR A 79 0.55 4.48 9.92
CA THR A 79 -0.61 3.82 10.55
C THR A 79 -1.78 4.78 10.74
N VAL A 80 -2.97 4.25 11.06
CA VAL A 80 -4.13 5.06 11.46
C VAL A 80 -3.83 5.99 12.63
N ASP A 81 -2.91 5.62 13.54
CA ASP A 81 -2.48 6.49 14.64
C ASP A 81 -1.70 7.69 14.10
N THR A 82 -0.68 7.44 13.27
CA THR A 82 0.17 8.51 12.70
C THR A 82 -0.60 9.42 11.74
N MET A 83 -1.65 8.91 11.11
CA MET A 83 -2.51 9.64 10.20
C MET A 83 -3.68 10.37 10.92
N GLY A 84 -3.84 10.18 12.24
CA GLY A 84 -4.94 10.81 13.00
C GLY A 84 -6.32 10.21 12.71
N LEU A 85 -6.38 8.94 12.33
CA LEU A 85 -7.60 8.23 11.93
C LEU A 85 -8.08 7.19 12.96
N ALA A 86 -7.27 6.86 13.98
CA ALA A 86 -7.50 5.76 14.92
C ALA A 86 -8.86 5.81 15.66
N GLU A 87 -9.42 6.99 15.89
CA GLU A 87 -10.72 7.15 16.58
C GLU A 87 -11.88 7.47 15.62
N LEU A 88 -11.62 7.46 14.31
CA LEU A 88 -12.60 7.87 13.31
C LEU A 88 -13.37 6.66 12.77
N SER A 89 -14.69 6.78 12.76
CA SER A 89 -15.55 5.86 12.00
C SER A 89 -15.31 5.99 10.48
N VAL A 90 -15.70 4.98 9.71
CA VAL A 90 -15.67 5.02 8.23
C VAL A 90 -16.34 6.29 7.67
N LYS A 91 -17.44 6.73 8.29
CA LYS A 91 -18.17 7.93 7.87
C LYS A 91 -17.32 9.19 8.08
N GLN A 92 -16.66 9.32 9.23
CA GLN A 92 -15.79 10.46 9.54
C GLN A 92 -14.54 10.46 8.67
N ILE A 93 -13.91 9.29 8.43
CA ILE A 93 -12.77 9.17 7.51
C ILE A 93 -13.19 9.65 6.10
N ARG A 94 -14.34 9.19 5.61
CA ARG A 94 -14.87 9.61 4.31
C ARG A 94 -15.16 11.12 4.27
N GLN A 95 -15.75 11.68 5.32
CA GLN A 95 -16.00 13.11 5.42
C GLN A 95 -14.70 13.90 5.38
N LEU A 96 -13.70 13.52 6.18
CA LEU A 96 -12.41 14.16 6.22
C LEU A 96 -11.73 14.18 4.84
N VAL A 97 -11.79 13.07 4.09
CA VAL A 97 -11.20 12.97 2.74
C VAL A 97 -11.93 13.85 1.72
N LEU A 98 -13.26 13.95 1.81
CA LEU A 98 -14.07 14.70 0.84
C LEU A 98 -14.15 16.20 1.14
N GLU A 99 -14.16 16.57 2.41
CA GLU A 99 -14.45 17.93 2.88
C GLU A 99 -13.25 18.62 3.52
N GLY A 100 -12.19 17.87 3.86
CA GLY A 100 -10.99 18.37 4.52
C GLY A 100 -11.18 18.73 6.00
N LYS A 101 -12.33 18.40 6.60
CA LYS A 101 -12.67 18.66 8.01
C LYS A 101 -13.70 17.67 8.54
N LEU A 102 -13.82 17.60 9.87
CA LEU A 102 -14.91 16.91 10.56
C LEU A 102 -15.94 17.94 11.04
N ASP A 103 -17.22 17.59 11.06
CA ASP A 103 -18.23 18.40 11.72
C ASP A 103 -18.00 18.40 13.24
N ALA A 104 -18.22 19.55 13.87
CA ALA A 104 -18.07 19.77 15.31
C ALA A 104 -19.28 19.25 16.11
#